data_AF-A0A8R2HTM9-F1
#
_entry.id   AF-A0A8R2HTM9-F1
#
_cell.length_a   1.000
_cell.length_b   1.000
_cell.length_c   1.000
_cell.angle_alpha   90.00
_cell.angle_beta   90.00
_cell.angle_gamma   90.00
#
_symmetry.space_group_name_H-M   'P 1'
#
loop_
_entity.id
_entity.type
_entity.pdbx_description
1 polymer ?
#
loop_
_entity_poly.entity_id
_entity_poly.type
_entity_poly.pdbx_seq_one_letter_code
_entity_poly.pdbx_strand_id
1 'polypeptide(L)'
;MEKNGKKEKKEVGSDGQVHHDALLQYPSGQVRRSELFFNRSAVHLPPSDFTPAGQNLLKITNDYMQTAVNAFAIFVYGNVNDIYRLPPDYVLRSARTIAMLQIPLEKLVATWYVVKQDRPTSTISYRVLELYRPLFKHLSGREMAKLNLSDERIVYYIGTHLDLNRHQVGVIANRYIELNPNWTKPKYLNLMNNLLCGIALPLMRNIQETTYLQLSSQVFSHIRACDPLQKRFYLGKMTRSQVYGKSFSWGARDVSHLGLLLMELDGTDFSAIKPKAMSGFTPHVLQEMPVSTLKHITKAQTRYLSHKCQILLAKKLKMYEEDQLFTFSSASFIAIPIYIILILIL
;
A
#
# COMPACT_ATOMS: atom_id res chain seq x y z
N MET A 1 9.38 -4.72 64.08
CA MET A 1 9.13 -3.53 63.23
C MET A 1 10.40 -3.27 62.45
N GLU A 2 10.46 -3.74 61.22
CA GLU A 2 11.66 -3.62 60.40
C GLU A 2 11.19 -3.36 58.96
N LYS A 3 11.55 -2.20 58.41
CA LYS A 3 11.74 -2.05 56.96
C LYS A 3 12.65 -0.85 56.68
N ASN A 4 13.85 -1.22 56.27
CA ASN A 4 14.93 -0.40 55.75
C ASN A 4 14.47 0.53 54.62
N GLY A 5 14.82 1.81 54.75
CA GLY A 5 14.86 2.76 53.65
C GLY A 5 16.01 2.42 52.69
N LYS A 6 15.70 2.26 51.41
CA LYS A 6 16.68 2.16 50.34
C LYS A 6 16.75 3.51 49.62
N LYS A 7 17.85 4.23 49.87
CA LYS A 7 18.23 5.51 49.27
C LYS A 7 18.31 5.39 47.75
N GLU A 8 17.59 6.24 47.03
CA GLU A 8 17.88 6.57 45.63
C GLU A 8 19.24 7.30 45.58
N LYS A 9 20.21 6.70 44.88
CA LYS A 9 21.46 7.38 44.54
C LYS A 9 21.18 8.37 43.42
N LYS A 10 21.23 9.67 43.74
CA LYS A 10 21.41 10.75 42.77
C LYS A 10 22.90 10.86 42.45
N GLU A 11 23.27 10.69 41.19
CA GLU A 11 24.59 11.09 40.70
C GLU A 11 24.58 12.60 40.43
N VAL A 12 25.53 13.30 41.03
CA VAL A 12 25.66 14.77 40.97
C VAL A 12 26.77 15.11 39.99
N GLY A 13 26.43 15.82 38.91
CA GLY A 13 27.37 16.46 38.00
C GLY A 13 27.77 17.86 38.49
N SER A 14 28.97 18.30 38.12
CA SER A 14 29.72 19.41 38.73
C SER A 14 29.18 20.85 38.51
N ASP A 15 28.03 21.04 37.87
CA ASP A 15 27.27 22.31 37.85
C ASP A 15 25.77 22.12 38.19
N GLY A 16 25.39 20.95 38.75
CA GLY A 16 24.11 20.71 39.43
C GLY A 16 22.82 20.73 38.61
N GLN A 17 22.84 21.19 37.34
CA GLN A 17 21.64 21.21 36.50
C GLN A 17 21.49 19.92 35.70
N VAL A 18 20.63 19.03 36.19
CA VAL A 18 19.91 18.10 35.32
C VAL A 18 18.71 18.87 34.79
N HIS A 19 18.77 19.40 33.57
CA HIS A 19 17.59 19.89 32.87
C HIS A 19 16.74 18.68 32.44
N HIS A 20 16.02 18.09 33.40
CA HIS A 20 14.77 17.45 33.08
C HIS A 20 13.80 18.57 32.72
N ASP A 21 13.34 18.61 31.48
CA ASP A 21 12.24 19.46 31.08
C ASP A 21 11.05 19.08 31.98
N ALA A 22 10.76 19.94 32.97
CA ALA A 22 9.93 19.61 34.15
C ALA A 22 8.47 19.27 33.79
N LEU A 23 8.13 19.39 32.51
CA LEU A 23 6.83 19.15 31.92
C LEU A 23 6.73 17.77 31.25
N LEU A 24 7.80 16.97 31.17
CA LEU A 24 7.76 15.65 30.56
C LEU A 24 6.94 14.67 31.39
N GLN A 25 5.97 14.02 30.74
CA GLN A 25 5.06 13.07 31.37
C GLN A 25 5.06 11.73 30.63
N TYR A 26 4.78 10.67 31.38
CA TYR A 26 4.59 9.33 30.83
C TYR A 26 3.11 8.98 30.91
N PRO A 27 2.40 8.81 29.78
CA PRO A 27 1.03 8.37 29.83
C PRO A 27 0.98 6.99 30.44
N SER A 28 0.17 6.85 31.48
CA SER A 28 0.05 5.63 32.25
C SER A 28 -1.40 5.25 32.42
N GLY A 29 -1.83 4.18 31.75
CA GLY A 29 -3.12 3.55 32.05
C GLY A 29 -3.14 2.85 33.41
N GLN A 30 -2.01 2.78 34.12
CA GLN A 30 -1.91 2.07 35.38
C GLN A 30 -2.68 2.75 36.53
N VAL A 31 -3.09 4.01 36.37
CA VAL A 31 -3.86 4.75 37.38
C VAL A 31 -5.21 4.08 37.69
N ARG A 32 -5.76 3.27 36.76
CA ARG A 32 -7.04 2.56 36.93
C ARG A 32 -6.92 1.04 37.18
N ARG A 33 -5.71 0.55 37.50
CA ARG A 33 -5.42 -0.90 37.61
C ARG A 33 -6.14 -1.68 38.72
N SER A 34 -6.91 -1.01 39.59
CA SER A 34 -7.77 -1.72 40.56
C SER A 34 -8.92 -2.48 39.89
N GLU A 35 -9.21 -2.20 38.61
CA GLU A 35 -10.24 -2.89 37.84
C GLU A 35 -9.70 -4.20 37.24
N LEU A 36 -10.08 -5.33 37.86
CA LEU A 36 -9.84 -6.66 37.31
C LEU A 36 -10.95 -6.99 36.31
N PHE A 37 -10.58 -7.39 35.09
CA PHE A 37 -11.51 -7.95 34.11
C PHE A 37 -11.35 -9.47 34.09
N PHE A 38 -12.37 -10.22 34.52
CA PHE A 38 -12.30 -11.68 34.69
C PHE A 38 -11.06 -12.16 35.48
N ASN A 39 -10.75 -11.51 36.60
CA ASN A 39 -9.59 -11.84 37.45
C ASN A 39 -8.22 -11.70 36.76
N ARG A 40 -8.16 -10.97 35.63
CA ARG A 40 -6.92 -10.61 34.93
C ARG A 40 -6.74 -9.09 35.00
N SER A 41 -5.49 -8.64 35.08
CA SER A 41 -5.16 -7.22 35.01
C SER A 41 -5.65 -6.65 33.69
N ALA A 42 -6.58 -5.70 33.74
CA ALA A 42 -7.04 -5.00 32.54
C ALA A 42 -5.98 -4.02 32.04
N VAL A 43 -6.01 -3.77 30.73
CA VAL A 43 -5.20 -2.74 30.09
C VAL A 43 -6.09 -1.53 29.90
N HIS A 44 -5.64 -0.36 30.37
CA HIS A 44 -6.46 0.85 30.33
C HIS A 44 -5.87 1.87 29.38
N LEU A 45 -6.74 2.50 28.60
CA LEU A 45 -6.36 3.70 27.84
C LEU A 45 -6.18 4.86 28.83
N PRO A 46 -5.00 5.51 28.87
CA PRO A 46 -4.83 6.75 29.60
C PRO A 46 -5.91 7.76 29.20
N PRO A 47 -6.61 8.41 30.14
CA PRO A 47 -7.52 9.50 29.81
C PRO A 47 -6.78 10.63 29.10
N SER A 48 -7.47 11.36 28.22
CA SER A 48 -6.89 12.45 27.42
C SER A 48 -6.18 13.51 28.27
N ASP A 49 -6.70 13.76 29.47
CA ASP A 49 -6.18 14.77 30.40
C ASP A 49 -4.77 14.43 30.91
N PHE A 50 -4.39 13.15 30.87
CA PHE A 50 -3.05 12.65 31.22
C PHE A 50 -2.14 12.49 30.00
N THR A 51 -2.55 13.03 28.85
CA THR A 51 -1.77 13.11 27.62
C THR A 51 -1.70 14.54 27.10
N PRO A 52 -1.14 15.51 27.86
CA PRO A 52 -0.98 16.87 27.39
C PRO A 52 -0.07 16.89 26.14
N ALA A 53 -0.50 17.58 25.10
CA ALA A 53 0.19 17.58 23.82
C ALA A 53 1.60 18.21 23.93
N GLY A 54 2.60 17.52 23.37
CA GLY A 54 4.00 17.98 23.29
C GLY A 54 4.86 17.66 24.51
N GLN A 55 4.33 16.90 25.47
CA GLN A 55 4.97 16.58 26.75
C GLN A 55 5.11 15.08 27.00
N ASN A 56 4.59 14.23 26.11
CA ASN A 56 4.49 12.80 26.36
C ASN A 56 5.73 12.03 25.92
N LEU A 57 6.13 11.07 26.75
CA LEU A 57 7.16 10.07 26.47
C LEU A 57 6.61 8.66 26.61
N LEU A 58 6.99 7.76 25.71
CA LEU A 58 6.63 6.36 25.84
C LEU A 58 7.58 5.64 26.81
N LYS A 59 7.05 5.17 27.95
CA LYS A 59 7.78 4.26 28.85
C LYS A 59 7.58 2.81 28.40
N ILE A 60 8.64 2.16 27.95
CA ILE A 60 8.61 0.72 27.66
C ILE A 60 8.65 -0.03 29.00
N THR A 61 7.63 -0.82 29.27
CA THR A 61 7.50 -1.61 30.51
C THR A 61 7.40 -3.10 30.17
N ASN A 62 7.56 -3.97 31.18
CA ASN A 62 7.37 -5.42 31.03
C ASN A 62 5.94 -5.80 30.62
N ASP A 63 4.97 -4.90 30.85
CA ASP A 63 3.62 -5.02 30.33
C ASP A 63 3.56 -4.40 28.92
N TYR A 64 3.89 -5.23 27.92
CA TYR A 64 3.91 -4.81 26.53
C TYR A 64 2.54 -4.37 26.01
N MET A 65 1.45 -4.93 26.54
CA MET A 65 0.09 -4.51 26.14
C MET A 65 -0.22 -3.11 26.67
N GLN A 66 0.08 -2.82 27.93
CA GLN A 66 -0.07 -1.48 28.47
C GLN A 66 0.86 -0.48 27.79
N THR A 67 2.09 -0.88 27.45
CA THR A 67 3.01 -0.06 26.65
C THR A 67 2.39 0.27 25.29
N ALA A 68 1.79 -0.71 24.61
CA ALA A 68 1.13 -0.49 23.33
C ALA A 68 -0.06 0.47 23.42
N VAL A 69 -0.87 0.35 24.48
CA VAL A 69 -2.02 1.24 24.72
C VAL A 69 -1.57 2.65 25.11
N ASN A 70 -0.50 2.80 25.88
CA ASN A 70 0.09 4.11 26.18
C ASN A 70 0.62 4.78 24.90
N ALA A 71 1.29 4.01 24.02
CA ALA A 71 1.73 4.52 22.73
C ALA A 71 0.55 4.90 21.83
N PHE A 72 -0.51 4.10 21.83
CA PHE A 72 -1.74 4.41 21.09
C PHE A 72 -2.36 5.73 21.58
N ALA A 73 -2.41 5.97 22.89
CA ALA A 73 -2.85 7.25 23.45
C ALA A 73 -2.00 8.43 22.96
N ILE A 74 -0.67 8.26 22.87
CA ILE A 74 0.22 9.28 22.28
C ILE A 74 -0.14 9.56 20.82
N PHE A 75 -0.39 8.53 20.01
CA PHE A 75 -0.77 8.71 18.60
C PHE A 75 -2.13 9.40 18.42
N VAL A 76 -3.10 9.09 19.29
CA VAL A 76 -4.46 9.66 19.21
C VAL A 76 -4.49 11.08 19.78
N TYR A 77 -4.09 11.24 21.04
CA TYR A 77 -4.25 12.49 21.81
C TYR A 77 -3.04 13.43 21.71
N GLY A 78 -1.83 12.90 21.55
CA GLY A 78 -0.61 13.70 21.48
C GLY A 78 -0.44 14.48 20.17
N ASN A 79 0.57 15.35 20.09
CA ASN A 79 0.92 16.09 18.87
C ASN A 79 2.15 15.48 18.16
N VAL A 80 2.61 16.14 17.10
CA VAL A 80 3.76 15.69 16.31
C VAL A 80 5.06 15.64 17.14
N ASN A 81 5.23 16.56 18.10
CA ASN A 81 6.40 16.56 18.98
C ASN A 81 6.44 15.34 19.90
N ASP A 82 5.28 14.86 20.35
CA ASP A 82 5.19 13.61 21.10
C ASP A 82 5.60 12.39 20.24
N ILE A 83 5.23 12.40 18.95
CA ILE A 83 5.66 11.35 18.01
C ILE A 83 7.17 11.36 17.85
N TYR A 84 7.80 12.53 17.71
CA TYR A 84 9.26 12.62 17.57
C TYR A 84 10.04 12.04 18.76
N ARG A 85 9.40 11.96 19.92
CA ARG A 85 10.00 11.39 21.15
C ARG A 85 9.78 9.89 21.30
N LEU A 86 9.07 9.24 20.39
CA LEU A 86 8.89 7.79 20.43
C LEU A 86 10.21 7.04 20.17
N PRO A 87 10.44 5.89 20.80
CA PRO A 87 11.58 5.04 20.48
C PRO A 87 11.52 4.51 19.03
N PRO A 88 12.59 4.61 18.23
CA PRO A 88 12.63 4.12 16.85
C PRO A 88 12.31 2.63 16.73
N ASP A 89 12.85 1.81 17.64
CA ASP A 89 12.59 0.37 17.66
C ASP A 89 11.12 0.04 17.89
N TYR A 90 10.43 0.85 18.69
CA TYR A 90 9.00 0.67 18.92
C TYR A 90 8.20 0.96 17.64
N VAL A 91 8.52 2.06 16.94
CA VAL A 91 7.90 2.43 15.66
C VAL A 91 8.09 1.31 14.63
N LEU A 92 9.32 0.80 14.49
CA LEU A 92 9.63 -0.27 13.53
C LEU A 92 8.89 -1.57 13.83
N ARG A 93 8.86 -2.00 15.10
CA ARG A 93 8.18 -3.24 15.50
C ARG A 93 6.66 -3.13 15.44
N SER A 94 6.14 -1.91 15.57
CA SER A 94 4.69 -1.64 15.59
C SER A 94 4.16 -1.01 14.30
N ALA A 95 4.97 -0.92 13.24
CA ALA A 95 4.64 -0.19 12.01
C ALA A 95 3.31 -0.63 11.39
N ARG A 96 3.02 -1.94 11.41
CA ARG A 96 1.75 -2.49 10.92
C ARG A 96 0.55 -2.00 11.70
N THR A 97 0.64 -1.98 13.03
CA THR A 97 -0.42 -1.50 13.92
C THR A 97 -0.62 0.00 13.74
N ILE A 98 0.47 0.78 13.68
CA ILE A 98 0.43 2.22 13.47
C ILE A 98 -0.23 2.57 12.13
N ALA A 99 0.09 1.82 11.06
CA ALA A 99 -0.49 2.03 9.73
C ALA A 99 -2.00 1.73 9.64
N MET A 100 -2.56 1.00 10.62
CA MET A 100 -4.00 0.74 10.72
C MET A 100 -4.76 1.82 11.50
N LEU A 101 -4.05 2.72 12.18
CA LEU A 101 -4.67 3.77 12.97
C LEU A 101 -5.24 4.87 12.06
N GLN A 102 -6.42 5.37 12.42
CA GLN A 102 -7.01 6.56 11.80
C GLN A 102 -6.44 7.80 12.47
N ILE A 103 -5.22 8.19 12.07
CA ILE A 103 -4.51 9.35 12.61
C ILE A 103 -4.10 10.33 11.50
N PRO A 104 -3.87 11.62 11.84
CA PRO A 104 -3.44 12.61 10.86
C PRO A 104 -2.15 12.21 10.14
N LEU A 105 -2.07 12.52 8.84
CA LEU A 105 -0.93 12.20 7.99
C LEU A 105 0.39 12.74 8.54
N GLU A 106 0.37 13.93 9.14
CA GLU A 106 1.55 14.57 9.74
C GLU A 106 2.20 13.70 10.82
N LYS A 107 1.38 13.03 11.66
CA LYS A 107 1.88 12.11 12.69
C LYS A 107 2.48 10.86 12.06
N LEU A 108 1.87 10.33 11.00
CA LEU A 108 2.41 9.17 10.25
C LEU A 108 3.75 9.52 9.59
N VAL A 109 3.85 10.70 8.97
CA VAL A 109 5.10 11.18 8.36
C VAL A 109 6.18 11.40 9.43
N ALA A 110 5.81 11.90 10.62
CA ALA A 110 6.73 12.10 11.73
C ALA A 110 7.45 10.81 12.16
N THR A 111 6.77 9.66 12.08
CA THR A 111 7.38 8.36 12.40
C THR A 111 8.61 8.04 11.55
N TRP A 112 8.71 8.59 10.34
CA TRP A 112 9.90 8.44 9.50
C TRP A 112 11.11 9.14 10.08
N TYR A 113 10.94 10.37 10.56
CA TYR A 113 12.02 11.14 11.16
C TYR A 113 12.47 10.52 12.48
N VAL A 114 11.57 9.87 13.23
CA VAL A 114 11.92 9.05 14.39
C VAL A 114 12.82 7.89 13.99
N VAL A 115 12.46 7.13 12.96
CA VAL A 115 13.25 5.97 12.49
C VAL A 115 14.60 6.38 11.91
N LYS A 116 14.59 7.44 11.11
CA LYS A 116 15.78 8.01 10.48
C LYS A 116 16.73 8.60 11.52
N GLN A 117 16.19 9.27 12.54
CA GLN A 117 16.93 10.10 13.48
C GLN A 117 17.77 11.15 12.71
N ASP A 118 18.98 11.42 13.16
CA ASP A 118 19.92 12.35 12.51
C ASP A 118 20.67 11.74 11.32
N ARG A 119 20.37 10.48 10.96
CA ARG A 119 21.08 9.80 9.87
C ARG A 119 20.61 10.30 8.51
N PRO A 120 21.51 10.45 7.52
CA PRO A 120 21.10 10.78 6.16
C PRO A 120 20.27 9.63 5.55
N THR A 121 19.24 9.97 4.76
CA THR A 121 18.30 9.00 4.18
C THR A 121 19.01 7.92 3.34
N SER A 122 20.14 8.25 2.72
CA SER A 122 20.96 7.32 1.93
C SER A 122 21.58 6.18 2.75
N THR A 123 21.73 6.34 4.07
CA THR A 123 22.33 5.30 4.95
C THR A 123 21.31 4.32 5.50
N ILE A 124 20.02 4.53 5.25
CA ILE A 124 18.96 3.63 5.73
C ILE A 124 19.06 2.30 4.99
N SER A 125 19.28 1.23 5.75
CA SER A 125 19.40 -0.12 5.19
C SER A 125 18.05 -0.68 4.73
N TYR A 126 18.10 -1.60 3.77
CA TYR A 126 16.95 -2.38 3.31
C TYR A 126 16.19 -3.06 4.47
N ARG A 127 16.88 -3.57 5.50
CA ARG A 127 16.25 -4.22 6.66
C ARG A 127 15.33 -3.28 7.44
N VAL A 128 15.73 -2.01 7.58
CA VAL A 128 14.91 -0.99 8.25
C VAL A 128 13.69 -0.67 7.40
N LEU A 129 13.86 -0.54 6.08
CA LEU A 129 12.75 -0.30 5.15
C LEU A 129 11.72 -1.44 5.17
N GLU A 130 12.16 -2.70 5.23
CA GLU A 130 11.23 -3.84 5.33
C GLU A 130 10.38 -3.79 6.61
N LEU A 131 10.97 -3.47 7.75
CA LEU A 131 10.21 -3.28 8.99
C LEU A 131 9.24 -2.08 8.88
N TYR A 132 9.65 -1.02 8.20
CA TYR A 132 8.87 0.20 8.02
C TYR A 132 7.83 0.12 6.87
N ARG A 133 7.78 -0.99 6.12
CA ARG A 133 6.96 -1.16 4.91
C ARG A 133 5.52 -0.66 5.01
N PRO A 134 4.74 -0.96 6.07
CA PRO A 134 3.35 -0.50 6.16
C PRO A 134 3.19 1.03 6.16
N LEU A 135 4.17 1.75 6.72
CA LEU A 135 4.17 3.20 6.86
C LEU A 135 4.85 3.92 5.67
N PHE A 136 5.59 3.18 4.85
CA PHE A 136 6.40 3.73 3.77
C PHE A 136 5.57 4.55 2.76
N LYS A 137 4.32 4.16 2.49
CA LYS A 137 3.42 4.89 1.58
C LYS A 137 3.17 6.36 1.94
N HIS A 138 3.33 6.72 3.21
CA HIS A 138 3.08 8.08 3.69
C HIS A 138 4.25 9.03 3.42
N LEU A 139 5.42 8.54 3.04
CA LEU A 139 6.58 9.39 2.76
C LEU A 139 6.41 10.20 1.48
N SER A 140 7.04 11.37 1.41
CA SER A 140 7.06 12.12 0.15
C SER A 140 7.98 11.43 -0.87
N GLY A 141 7.66 11.57 -2.17
CA GLY A 141 8.52 11.06 -3.24
C GLY A 141 9.94 11.63 -3.20
N ARG A 142 10.08 12.89 -2.74
CA ARG A 142 11.38 13.54 -2.55
C ARG A 142 12.22 12.86 -1.47
N GLU A 143 11.62 12.48 -0.35
CA GLU A 143 12.34 11.72 0.69
C GLU A 143 12.70 10.32 0.22
N MET A 144 11.80 9.63 -0.48
CA MET A 144 12.08 8.31 -1.05
C MET A 144 13.24 8.35 -2.07
N ALA A 145 13.33 9.40 -2.89
CA ALA A 145 14.41 9.56 -3.87
C ALA A 145 15.79 9.85 -3.25
N LYS A 146 15.86 10.19 -1.95
CA LYS A 146 17.12 10.35 -1.20
C LYS A 146 17.68 9.03 -0.67
N LEU A 147 16.93 7.92 -0.79
CA LEU A 147 17.42 6.59 -0.42
C LEU A 147 18.58 6.18 -1.33
N ASN A 148 19.35 5.16 -0.91
CA ASN A 148 20.41 4.61 -1.74
C ASN A 148 19.84 3.76 -2.89
N LEU A 149 19.48 4.42 -4.00
CA LEU A 149 18.96 3.77 -5.20
C LEU A 149 20.02 2.97 -5.98
N SER A 150 21.28 2.96 -5.53
CA SER A 150 22.31 2.07 -6.07
C SER A 150 22.20 0.64 -5.51
N ASP A 151 21.52 0.46 -4.37
CA ASP A 151 21.21 -0.87 -3.83
C ASP A 151 19.97 -1.44 -4.53
N GLU A 152 20.18 -2.48 -5.34
CA GLU A 152 19.13 -3.17 -6.11
C GLU A 152 17.98 -3.66 -5.22
N ARG A 153 18.25 -4.02 -3.96
CA ARG A 153 17.22 -4.47 -3.01
C ARG A 153 16.28 -3.35 -2.59
N ILE A 154 16.81 -2.13 -2.45
CA ILE A 154 16.00 -0.95 -2.13
C ILE A 154 15.15 -0.57 -3.34
N VAL A 155 15.70 -0.62 -4.55
CA VAL A 155 14.93 -0.38 -5.78
C VAL A 155 13.81 -1.40 -5.92
N TYR A 156 14.10 -2.69 -5.72
CA TYR A 156 13.10 -3.76 -5.75
C TYR A 156 12.05 -3.61 -4.64
N TYR A 157 12.45 -3.21 -3.44
CA TYR A 157 11.55 -2.91 -2.32
C TYR A 157 10.51 -1.86 -2.70
N ILE A 158 10.96 -0.73 -3.28
CA ILE A 158 10.11 0.37 -3.70
C ILE A 158 9.23 -0.08 -4.88
N GLY A 159 9.83 -0.77 -5.86
CA GLY A 159 9.15 -1.25 -7.06
C GLY A 159 8.02 -2.24 -6.78
N THR A 160 8.11 -3.03 -5.72
CA THR A 160 7.05 -3.98 -5.32
C THR A 160 6.05 -3.39 -4.34
N HIS A 161 6.20 -2.14 -3.93
CA HIS A 161 5.31 -1.50 -2.98
C HIS A 161 3.97 -1.12 -3.63
N LEU A 162 2.88 -1.69 -3.11
CA LEU A 162 1.54 -1.62 -3.72
C LEU A 162 0.86 -0.25 -3.61
N ASP A 163 1.09 0.46 -2.51
CA ASP A 163 0.33 1.68 -2.16
C ASP A 163 1.07 2.98 -2.53
N LEU A 164 2.02 2.94 -3.48
CA LEU A 164 2.71 4.15 -3.93
C LEU A 164 1.88 4.90 -4.98
N ASN A 165 1.79 6.21 -4.81
CA ASN A 165 1.11 7.07 -5.76
C ASN A 165 2.01 7.40 -6.98
N ARG A 166 1.37 7.86 -8.07
CA ARG A 166 2.05 8.19 -9.33
C ARG A 166 3.18 9.21 -9.16
N HIS A 167 2.97 10.23 -8.33
CA HIS A 167 3.99 11.27 -8.12
C HIS A 167 5.23 10.72 -7.39
N GLN A 168 5.04 9.94 -6.33
CA GLN A 168 6.13 9.25 -5.62
C GLN A 168 6.93 8.38 -6.58
N VAL A 169 6.23 7.54 -7.34
CA VAL A 169 6.82 6.65 -8.33
C VAL A 169 7.61 7.41 -9.40
N GLY A 170 7.06 8.51 -9.93
CA GLY A 170 7.72 9.36 -10.93
C GLY A 170 9.01 10.00 -10.43
N VAL A 171 8.98 10.59 -9.23
CA VAL A 171 10.17 11.24 -8.64
C VAL A 171 11.30 10.23 -8.42
N ILE A 172 10.97 9.02 -7.95
CA ILE A 172 11.98 7.96 -7.71
C ILE A 172 12.51 7.41 -9.04
N ALA A 173 11.64 7.16 -10.02
CA ALA A 173 12.04 6.64 -11.32
C ALA A 173 12.98 7.60 -12.05
N ASN A 174 12.68 8.90 -12.05
CA ASN A 174 13.56 9.92 -12.64
C ASN A 174 14.92 9.93 -11.95
N ARG A 175 14.95 9.91 -10.62
CA ARG A 175 16.22 9.88 -9.87
C ARG A 175 17.03 8.61 -10.14
N TYR A 176 16.37 7.46 -10.28
CA TYR A 176 17.03 6.21 -10.60
C TYR A 176 17.65 6.22 -12.01
N ILE A 177 16.93 6.77 -13.00
CA ILE A 177 17.41 6.91 -14.38
C ILE A 177 18.64 7.82 -14.46
N GLU A 178 18.64 8.93 -13.72
CA GLU A 178 19.80 9.83 -13.62
C GLU A 178 21.05 9.12 -13.07
N LEU A 179 20.87 8.23 -12.08
CA LEU A 179 21.96 7.52 -11.43
C LEU A 179 22.45 6.30 -12.23
N ASN A 180 21.57 5.67 -13.00
CA ASN A 180 21.88 4.44 -13.73
C ASN A 180 21.71 4.62 -15.24
N PRO A 181 22.79 4.90 -16.00
CA PRO A 181 22.71 5.07 -17.45
C PRO A 181 22.30 3.79 -18.20
N ASN A 182 22.47 2.62 -17.57
CA ASN A 182 22.14 1.31 -18.16
C ASN A 182 20.72 0.84 -17.82
N TRP A 183 19.87 1.70 -17.25
CA TRP A 183 18.52 1.34 -16.75
C TRP A 183 17.63 0.62 -17.78
N THR A 184 17.88 0.80 -19.08
CA THR A 184 17.14 0.16 -20.18
C THR A 184 17.39 -1.34 -20.32
N LYS A 185 18.43 -1.90 -19.68
CA LYS A 185 18.71 -3.34 -19.74
C LYS A 185 17.63 -4.14 -18.97
N PRO A 186 17.24 -5.34 -19.43
CA PRO A 186 16.14 -6.11 -18.83
C PRO A 186 16.33 -6.40 -17.34
N LYS A 187 17.58 -6.61 -16.88
CA LYS A 187 17.90 -6.76 -15.44
C LYS A 187 17.32 -5.62 -14.60
N TYR A 188 17.54 -4.37 -15.02
CA TYR A 188 17.13 -3.20 -14.26
C TYR A 188 15.64 -2.91 -14.40
N LEU A 189 15.06 -3.11 -15.58
CA LEU A 189 13.61 -3.00 -15.78
C LEU A 189 12.84 -3.98 -14.89
N ASN A 190 13.37 -5.20 -14.70
CA ASN A 190 12.81 -6.18 -13.78
C ASN A 190 12.86 -5.75 -12.30
N LEU A 191 13.86 -4.97 -11.90
CA LEU A 191 13.94 -4.41 -10.55
C LEU A 191 12.91 -3.29 -10.34
N MET A 192 12.65 -2.49 -11.37
CA MET A 192 11.80 -1.31 -11.29
C MET A 192 10.33 -1.64 -10.98
N ASN A 193 9.75 -2.70 -11.55
CA ASN A 193 8.34 -3.10 -11.29
C ASN A 193 7.37 -1.91 -11.40
N ASN A 194 6.70 -1.50 -10.31
CA ASN A 194 5.79 -0.36 -10.28
C ASN A 194 6.49 0.97 -10.66
N LEU A 195 7.82 1.08 -10.50
CA LEU A 195 8.60 2.25 -10.91
C LEU A 195 8.59 2.49 -12.41
N LEU A 196 8.27 1.49 -13.24
CA LEU A 196 8.07 1.68 -14.69
C LEU A 196 6.94 2.66 -14.99
N CYS A 197 5.97 2.80 -14.09
CA CYS A 197 4.88 3.78 -14.20
C CYS A 197 5.36 5.23 -14.02
N GLY A 198 6.56 5.42 -13.48
CA GLY A 198 7.16 6.74 -13.29
C GLY A 198 7.94 7.25 -14.50
N ILE A 199 8.22 6.37 -15.47
CA ILE A 199 9.06 6.69 -16.63
C ILE A 199 8.21 7.37 -17.71
N ALA A 200 8.75 8.42 -18.31
CA ALA A 200 8.14 9.08 -19.44
C ALA A 200 8.02 8.13 -20.64
N LEU A 201 6.83 8.05 -21.25
CA LEU A 201 6.55 7.18 -22.40
C LEU A 201 7.52 7.36 -23.59
N PRO A 202 7.99 8.57 -23.94
CA PRO A 202 8.99 8.74 -25.00
C PRO A 202 10.28 7.96 -24.74
N LEU A 203 10.74 7.86 -23.49
CA LEU A 203 11.92 7.07 -23.13
C LEU A 203 11.66 5.57 -23.30
N MET A 204 10.49 5.10 -22.87
CA MET A 204 10.10 3.70 -23.02
C MET A 204 9.90 3.29 -24.48
N ARG A 205 9.47 4.21 -25.35
CA ARG A 205 9.28 3.94 -26.78
C ARG A 205 10.56 3.48 -27.48
N ASN A 206 11.72 3.99 -27.03
CA ASN A 206 13.03 3.70 -27.60
C ASN A 206 13.60 2.33 -27.21
N ILE A 207 12.97 1.64 -26.26
CA ILE A 207 13.39 0.30 -25.84
C ILE A 207 12.94 -0.73 -26.89
N GLN A 208 13.88 -1.61 -27.28
CA GLN A 208 13.63 -2.69 -28.23
C GLN A 208 12.58 -3.69 -27.70
N GLU A 209 11.74 -4.21 -28.60
CA GLU A 209 10.65 -5.13 -28.26
C GLU A 209 11.16 -6.44 -27.62
N THR A 210 12.31 -6.94 -28.06
CA THR A 210 12.98 -8.12 -27.50
C THR A 210 13.34 -7.98 -26.03
N THR A 211 13.51 -6.76 -25.54
CA THR A 211 13.79 -6.49 -24.12
C THR A 211 12.56 -6.81 -23.26
N TYR A 212 11.36 -6.55 -23.78
CA TYR A 212 10.10 -6.80 -23.08
C TYR A 212 9.83 -8.29 -22.89
N LEU A 213 10.28 -9.14 -23.82
CA LEU A 213 10.23 -10.61 -23.68
C LEU A 213 11.05 -11.14 -22.52
N GLN A 214 12.11 -10.43 -22.12
CA GLN A 214 13.01 -10.81 -21.04
C GLN A 214 12.55 -10.29 -19.67
N LEU A 215 11.39 -9.61 -19.63
CA LEU A 215 10.81 -9.17 -18.36
C LEU A 215 10.21 -10.37 -17.62
N SER A 216 10.17 -10.26 -16.30
CA SER A 216 9.59 -11.26 -15.43
C SER A 216 8.07 -11.06 -15.32
N SER A 217 7.33 -12.14 -15.09
CA SER A 217 5.88 -12.12 -14.88
C SER A 217 5.42 -11.24 -13.72
N GLN A 218 6.34 -10.90 -12.81
CA GLN A 218 6.05 -10.04 -11.65
C GLN A 218 6.02 -8.56 -12.00
N VAL A 219 6.62 -8.12 -13.11
CA VAL A 219 6.72 -6.69 -13.43
C VAL A 219 5.32 -6.09 -13.56
N PHE A 220 4.50 -6.66 -14.44
CA PHE A 220 3.17 -6.16 -14.72
C PHE A 220 2.11 -6.59 -13.71
N SER A 221 2.44 -7.42 -12.72
CA SER A 221 1.54 -7.67 -11.58
C SER A 221 1.55 -6.54 -10.56
N HIS A 222 2.59 -5.68 -10.55
CA HIS A 222 2.78 -4.63 -9.54
C HIS A 222 2.57 -3.20 -10.05
N ILE A 223 2.24 -2.98 -11.33
CA ILE A 223 2.10 -1.67 -11.98
C ILE A 223 0.81 -0.88 -11.60
N ARG A 224 0.47 -0.81 -10.33
CA ARG A 224 -0.75 -0.13 -9.85
C ARG A 224 -0.72 1.37 -10.07
N ALA A 225 0.46 2.00 -10.02
CA ALA A 225 0.61 3.45 -10.16
C ALA A 225 0.49 3.94 -11.61
N CYS A 226 0.45 3.04 -12.59
CA CYS A 226 0.35 3.39 -14.00
C CYS A 226 -1.04 3.92 -14.33
N ASP A 227 -1.09 5.00 -15.11
CA ASP A 227 -2.34 5.48 -15.68
C ASP A 227 -2.83 4.55 -16.82
N PRO A 228 -4.12 4.62 -17.20
CA PRO A 228 -4.65 3.80 -18.29
C PRO A 228 -3.87 3.93 -19.60
N LEU A 229 -3.37 5.14 -19.91
CA LEU A 229 -2.57 5.39 -21.11
C LEU A 229 -1.23 4.63 -21.09
N GLN A 230 -0.51 4.62 -19.96
CA GLN A 230 0.70 3.83 -19.80
C GLN A 230 0.41 2.33 -19.88
N LYS A 231 -0.67 1.86 -19.24
CA LYS A 231 -1.05 0.44 -19.33
C LYS A 231 -1.36 0.03 -20.76
N ARG A 232 -2.11 0.84 -21.52
CA ARG A 232 -2.36 0.61 -22.96
C ARG A 232 -1.09 0.60 -23.78
N PHE A 233 -0.16 1.52 -23.50
CA PHE A 233 1.13 1.54 -24.17
C PHE A 233 1.92 0.24 -23.94
N TYR A 234 2.01 -0.21 -22.68
CA TYR A 234 2.70 -1.46 -22.36
C TYR A 234 1.99 -2.69 -22.92
N LEU A 235 0.66 -2.74 -22.81
CA LEU A 235 -0.14 -3.79 -23.45
C LEU A 235 0.14 -3.84 -24.96
N GLY A 236 0.08 -2.69 -25.65
CA GLY A 236 0.35 -2.58 -27.08
C GLY A 236 1.79 -2.89 -27.48
N LYS A 237 2.76 -2.88 -26.55
CA LYS A 237 4.12 -3.40 -26.78
C LYS A 237 4.15 -4.92 -26.60
N MET A 238 3.49 -5.45 -25.56
CA MET A 238 3.46 -6.89 -25.25
C MET A 238 2.62 -7.71 -26.25
N THR A 239 1.62 -7.12 -26.88
CA THR A 239 0.72 -7.80 -27.85
C THR A 239 1.15 -7.66 -29.31
N ARG A 240 2.33 -7.08 -29.57
CA ARG A 240 2.95 -7.12 -30.90
C ARG A 240 3.31 -8.56 -31.26
N SER A 241 3.30 -8.87 -32.56
CA SER A 241 3.61 -10.20 -33.08
C SER A 241 5.00 -10.71 -32.66
N GLN A 242 5.96 -9.80 -32.43
CA GLN A 242 7.30 -10.15 -31.96
C GLN A 242 7.37 -10.52 -30.47
N VAL A 243 6.30 -10.31 -29.70
CA VAL A 243 6.25 -10.60 -28.26
C VAL A 243 5.24 -11.73 -27.99
N TYR A 244 3.96 -11.42 -27.74
CA TYR A 244 2.91 -12.44 -27.54
C TYR A 244 1.90 -12.51 -28.69
N GLY A 245 1.90 -11.54 -29.60
CA GLY A 245 0.90 -11.46 -30.65
C GLY A 245 -0.53 -11.26 -30.11
N LYS A 246 -1.50 -11.72 -30.88
CA LYS A 246 -2.94 -11.50 -30.64
C LYS A 246 -3.51 -12.41 -29.55
N SER A 247 -4.62 -11.98 -28.93
CA SER A 247 -5.22 -12.63 -27.76
C SER A 247 -5.60 -14.10 -27.93
N PHE A 248 -6.01 -14.49 -29.13
CA PHE A 248 -6.31 -15.90 -29.45
C PHE A 248 -5.08 -16.82 -29.43
N SER A 249 -3.87 -16.27 -29.50
CA SER A 249 -2.64 -17.06 -29.52
C SER A 249 -2.09 -17.36 -28.13
N TRP A 250 -2.46 -16.56 -27.12
CA TRP A 250 -1.89 -16.61 -25.77
C TRP A 250 -2.15 -17.94 -25.04
N GLY A 251 -1.13 -18.40 -24.31
CA GLY A 251 -1.22 -19.45 -23.32
C GLY A 251 -1.45 -18.89 -21.90
N ALA A 252 -1.66 -19.79 -20.93
CA ALA A 252 -1.87 -19.40 -19.54
C ALA A 252 -0.68 -18.63 -18.93
N ARG A 253 0.54 -18.96 -19.35
CA ARG A 253 1.76 -18.25 -18.92
C ARG A 253 1.77 -16.80 -19.41
N ASP A 254 1.38 -16.56 -20.66
CA ASP A 254 1.37 -15.23 -21.26
C ASP A 254 0.32 -14.35 -20.59
N VAL A 255 -0.88 -14.91 -20.35
CA VAL A 255 -1.94 -14.25 -19.57
C VAL A 255 -1.45 -13.90 -18.17
N SER A 256 -0.78 -14.83 -17.48
CA SER A 256 -0.22 -14.55 -16.16
C SER A 256 0.85 -13.46 -16.19
N HIS A 257 1.65 -13.36 -17.25
CA HIS A 257 2.69 -12.34 -17.38
C HIS A 257 2.10 -10.96 -17.69
N LEU A 258 1.05 -10.87 -18.52
CA LEU A 258 0.38 -9.61 -18.83
C LEU A 258 -0.21 -8.94 -17.57
N GLY A 259 -0.59 -9.71 -16.54
CA GLY A 259 -0.92 -9.18 -15.22
C GLY A 259 -1.99 -8.08 -15.27
N LEU A 260 -1.70 -6.92 -14.65
CA LEU A 260 -2.63 -5.78 -14.60
C LEU A 260 -2.79 -5.06 -15.95
N LEU A 261 -1.99 -5.37 -16.98
CA LEU A 261 -2.19 -4.84 -18.33
C LEU A 261 -3.50 -5.35 -18.95
N LEU A 262 -3.96 -6.53 -18.51
CA LEU A 262 -5.21 -7.14 -18.99
C LEU A 262 -6.44 -6.28 -18.69
N MET A 263 -6.34 -5.32 -17.76
CA MET A 263 -7.42 -4.37 -17.45
C MET A 263 -7.77 -3.46 -18.63
N GLU A 264 -6.82 -3.23 -19.54
CA GLU A 264 -7.00 -2.36 -20.71
C GLU A 264 -7.36 -3.17 -21.98
N LEU A 265 -7.73 -4.44 -21.84
CA LEU A 265 -8.23 -5.23 -22.96
C LEU A 265 -9.64 -4.80 -23.35
N ASP A 266 -9.83 -4.68 -24.66
CA ASP A 266 -11.16 -4.54 -25.25
C ASP A 266 -11.94 -5.86 -25.15
N GLY A 267 -13.27 -5.77 -25.15
CA GLY A 267 -14.15 -6.92 -24.98
C GLY A 267 -13.98 -8.01 -26.05
N THR A 268 -13.71 -7.59 -27.29
CA THR A 268 -13.44 -8.51 -28.41
C THR A 268 -12.15 -9.29 -28.17
N ASP A 269 -11.07 -8.60 -27.79
CA ASP A 269 -9.79 -9.25 -27.51
C ASP A 269 -9.86 -10.16 -26.29
N PHE A 270 -10.61 -9.76 -25.25
CA PHE A 270 -10.85 -10.58 -24.06
C PHE A 270 -11.63 -11.87 -24.38
N SER A 271 -12.71 -11.77 -25.15
CA SER A 271 -13.52 -12.95 -25.53
C SER A 271 -12.75 -13.92 -26.45
N ALA A 272 -11.77 -13.42 -27.20
CA ALA A 272 -10.91 -14.24 -28.05
C ALA A 272 -9.83 -15.04 -27.29
N ILE A 273 -9.59 -14.79 -26.00
CA ILE A 273 -8.63 -15.57 -25.19
C ILE A 273 -9.07 -17.05 -25.12
N LYS A 274 -8.16 -17.97 -25.43
CA LYS A 274 -8.44 -19.43 -25.35
C LYS A 274 -8.93 -19.82 -23.95
N PRO A 275 -9.97 -20.67 -23.82
CA PRO A 275 -10.47 -21.10 -22.51
C PRO A 275 -9.36 -21.63 -21.57
N LYS A 276 -8.44 -22.47 -22.07
CA LYS A 276 -7.33 -23.00 -21.25
C LYS A 276 -6.39 -21.91 -20.72
N ALA A 277 -6.20 -20.82 -21.46
CA ALA A 277 -5.34 -19.71 -21.04
C ALA A 277 -5.93 -18.91 -19.87
N MET A 278 -7.24 -19.04 -19.61
CA MET A 278 -7.89 -18.37 -18.48
C MET A 278 -7.34 -18.80 -17.12
N SER A 279 -6.72 -19.97 -17.03
CA SER A 279 -6.03 -20.44 -15.82
C SER A 279 -4.87 -19.54 -15.38
N GLY A 280 -4.34 -18.69 -16.29
CA GLY A 280 -3.32 -17.69 -15.99
C GLY A 280 -3.84 -16.46 -15.23
N PHE A 281 -5.14 -16.26 -15.14
CA PHE A 281 -5.70 -15.12 -14.41
C PHE A 281 -5.53 -15.29 -12.90
N THR A 282 -4.95 -14.28 -12.28
CA THR A 282 -4.86 -14.22 -10.81
C THR A 282 -6.08 -13.53 -10.21
N PRO A 283 -6.46 -13.87 -8.97
CA PRO A 283 -7.56 -13.20 -8.26
C PRO A 283 -7.38 -11.68 -8.18
N HIS A 284 -6.12 -11.23 -8.05
CA HIS A 284 -5.80 -9.81 -7.99
C HIS A 284 -6.16 -9.09 -9.29
N VAL A 285 -5.81 -9.64 -10.45
CA VAL A 285 -6.10 -9.03 -11.75
C VAL A 285 -7.62 -8.93 -11.98
N LEU A 286 -8.37 -10.00 -11.67
CA LEU A 286 -9.83 -9.99 -11.80
C LEU A 286 -10.50 -8.95 -10.88
N GLN A 287 -9.95 -8.77 -9.67
CA GLN A 287 -10.46 -7.80 -8.71
C GLN A 287 -10.32 -6.36 -9.26
N GLU A 288 -9.23 -6.05 -9.94
CA GLU A 288 -8.99 -4.71 -10.50
C GLU A 288 -9.68 -4.51 -11.86
N MET A 289 -9.89 -5.57 -12.64
CA MET A 289 -10.43 -5.49 -14.00
C MET A 289 -11.82 -4.84 -14.06
N PRO A 290 -12.07 -3.90 -14.99
CA PRO A 290 -13.36 -3.23 -15.10
C PRO A 290 -14.46 -4.22 -15.50
N VAL A 291 -15.67 -3.98 -14.97
CA VAL A 291 -16.82 -4.86 -15.23
C VAL A 291 -17.22 -4.85 -16.71
N SER A 292 -17.03 -3.72 -17.41
CA SER A 292 -17.27 -3.61 -18.85
C SER A 292 -16.53 -4.68 -19.66
N THR A 293 -15.26 -4.95 -19.34
CA THR A 293 -14.48 -6.02 -19.99
C THR A 293 -14.94 -7.40 -19.53
N LEU A 294 -15.21 -7.59 -18.24
CA LEU A 294 -15.61 -8.88 -17.66
C LEU A 294 -16.93 -9.42 -18.23
N LYS A 295 -17.84 -8.55 -18.69
CA LYS A 295 -19.09 -8.96 -19.35
C LYS A 295 -18.89 -9.79 -20.62
N HIS A 296 -17.74 -9.66 -21.27
CA HIS A 296 -17.43 -10.39 -22.50
C HIS A 296 -16.91 -11.81 -22.25
N ILE A 297 -16.88 -12.26 -20.99
CA ILE A 297 -16.44 -13.62 -20.66
C ILE A 297 -17.42 -14.66 -21.19
N THR A 298 -16.87 -15.71 -21.81
CA THR A 298 -17.67 -16.84 -22.32
C THR A 298 -17.86 -17.93 -21.27
N LYS A 299 -18.95 -18.70 -21.39
CA LYS A 299 -19.19 -19.88 -20.53
C LYS A 299 -18.07 -20.94 -20.61
N ALA A 300 -17.37 -21.02 -21.75
CA ALA A 300 -16.24 -21.91 -21.91
C ALA A 300 -15.02 -21.42 -21.10
N GLN A 301 -14.76 -20.12 -21.09
CA GLN A 301 -13.65 -19.49 -20.36
C GLN A 301 -13.84 -19.58 -18.83
N THR A 302 -15.06 -19.41 -18.31
CA THR A 302 -15.32 -19.44 -16.86
C THR A 302 -14.93 -20.77 -16.20
N ARG A 303 -15.05 -21.89 -16.93
CA ARG A 303 -14.70 -23.24 -16.45
C ARG A 303 -13.22 -23.41 -16.14
N TYR A 304 -12.35 -22.62 -16.76
CA TYR A 304 -10.89 -22.73 -16.61
C TYR A 304 -10.30 -21.70 -15.65
N LEU A 305 -11.12 -20.80 -15.09
CA LEU A 305 -10.72 -19.92 -14.00
C LEU A 305 -10.55 -20.72 -12.70
N SER A 306 -9.65 -20.26 -11.83
CA SER A 306 -9.57 -20.81 -10.47
C SER A 306 -10.87 -20.56 -9.70
N HIS A 307 -11.18 -21.41 -8.72
CA HIS A 307 -12.37 -21.27 -7.88
C HIS A 307 -12.49 -19.87 -7.24
N LYS A 308 -11.38 -19.32 -6.75
CA LYS A 308 -11.34 -17.96 -6.18
C LYS A 308 -11.67 -16.88 -7.23
N CYS A 309 -11.16 -17.03 -8.46
CA CYS A 309 -11.48 -16.13 -9.56
C CYS A 309 -12.96 -16.21 -9.96
N GLN A 310 -13.55 -17.41 -9.96
CA GLN A 310 -14.97 -17.59 -10.26
C GLN A 310 -15.88 -16.90 -9.23
N ILE A 311 -15.57 -17.03 -7.93
CA ILE A 311 -16.32 -16.33 -6.86
C ILE A 311 -16.22 -14.82 -7.04
N LEU A 312 -15.01 -14.29 -7.30
CA LEU A 312 -14.81 -12.86 -7.51
C LEU A 312 -15.58 -12.34 -8.73
N LEU A 313 -15.53 -13.07 -9.84
CA LEU A 313 -16.27 -12.74 -11.05
C LEU A 313 -17.77 -12.68 -10.79
N ALA A 314 -18.34 -13.73 -10.19
CA ALA A 314 -19.76 -13.80 -9.87
C ALA A 314 -20.18 -12.64 -8.95
N LYS A 315 -19.37 -12.32 -7.94
CA LYS A 315 -19.61 -11.19 -7.05
C LYS A 315 -19.63 -9.85 -7.80
N LYS A 316 -18.64 -9.59 -8.68
CA LYS A 316 -18.56 -8.33 -9.43
C LYS A 316 -19.70 -8.17 -10.43
N LEU A 317 -20.07 -9.24 -11.13
CA LEU A 317 -21.18 -9.22 -12.08
C LEU A 317 -22.51 -9.00 -11.36
N LYS A 318 -22.75 -9.70 -10.23
CA LYS A 318 -23.96 -9.51 -9.42
C LYS A 318 -24.09 -8.09 -8.87
N MET A 319 -23.02 -7.55 -8.26
CA MET A 319 -23.04 -6.16 -7.76
C MET A 319 -23.36 -5.16 -8.88
N TYR A 320 -22.80 -5.38 -10.07
CA TYR A 320 -23.08 -4.52 -11.22
C TYR A 320 -24.53 -4.64 -11.71
N GLU A 321 -25.12 -5.84 -11.73
CA GLU A 321 -26.52 -6.03 -12.08
C GLU A 321 -27.46 -5.34 -11.08
N GLU A 322 -27.16 -5.45 -9.78
CA GLU A 322 -27.88 -4.75 -8.72
C GLU A 322 -27.78 -3.22 -8.88
N ASP A 323 -26.57 -2.69 -9.10
CA ASP A 323 -26.35 -1.25 -9.34
C ASP A 323 -27.14 -0.75 -10.55
N GLN A 324 -27.17 -1.52 -11.65
CA GLN A 324 -27.95 -1.18 -12.83
C GLN A 324 -29.45 -1.12 -12.48
N LEU A 325 -29.99 -2.13 -11.80
CA LEU A 325 -31.40 -2.16 -11.38
C LEU A 325 -31.76 -0.97 -10.47
N PHE A 326 -30.88 -0.57 -9.55
CA PHE A 326 -31.07 0.62 -8.72
C PHE A 326 -31.05 1.91 -9.54
N THR A 327 -30.09 2.08 -10.46
CA THR A 327 -30.08 3.25 -11.36
C THR A 327 -31.32 3.33 -12.23
N PHE A 328 -31.79 2.20 -12.78
CA PHE A 328 -33.06 2.15 -13.53
C PHE A 328 -34.25 2.49 -12.63
N SER A 329 -34.35 1.93 -11.42
CA SER A 329 -35.44 2.26 -10.48
C SER A 329 -35.46 3.74 -10.07
N SER A 330 -34.30 4.40 -9.97
CA SER A 330 -34.21 5.83 -9.65
C SER A 330 -34.47 6.75 -10.85
N ALA A 331 -34.16 6.30 -12.07
CA ALA A 331 -34.47 6.99 -13.32
C ALA A 331 -35.95 6.83 -13.72
N SER A 332 -36.61 5.75 -13.27
CA SER A 332 -38.05 5.50 -13.48
C SER A 332 -38.99 6.48 -12.74
N PHE A 333 -38.48 7.39 -11.91
CA PHE A 333 -39.29 8.44 -11.27
C PHE A 333 -39.44 9.72 -12.11
N ILE A 334 -38.84 9.82 -13.31
CA ILE A 334 -39.00 10.99 -14.21
C ILE A 334 -39.63 10.64 -15.57
N ALA A 335 -39.97 9.38 -15.84
CA ALA A 335 -40.69 9.00 -17.06
C ALA A 335 -41.93 8.17 -16.72
N ILE A 336 -43.06 8.86 -16.49
CA ILE A 336 -44.38 8.26 -16.64
C ILE A 336 -44.50 7.83 -18.11
N PRO A 337 -44.59 6.54 -18.45
CA PRO A 337 -44.87 6.14 -19.82
C PRO A 337 -46.39 6.23 -20.04
N ILE A 338 -46.79 7.11 -20.94
CA ILE A 338 -48.15 7.19 -21.56
C ILE A 338 -48.41 5.96 -22.46
N TYR A 339 -47.97 4.76 -22.06
CA TYR A 339 -48.02 3.56 -22.91
C TYR A 339 -48.92 2.43 -22.38
N ILE A 340 -49.78 2.69 -21.39
CA ILE A 340 -50.75 1.69 -20.89
C ILE A 340 -52.21 1.98 -21.33
N ILE A 341 -52.52 3.11 -21.98
CA ILE A 341 -53.91 3.42 -22.37
C ILE A 341 -54.28 2.96 -23.80
N LEU A 342 -53.33 2.58 -24.66
CA LEU A 342 -53.65 2.27 -26.08
C LEU A 342 -53.79 0.79 -26.45
N ILE A 343 -53.82 -0.14 -25.48
CA ILE A 343 -54.09 -1.58 -25.72
C ILE A 343 -55.46 -2.02 -25.16
N LEU A 344 -56.26 -1.10 -24.60
CA LEU A 344 -57.64 -1.40 -24.14
C LEU A 344 -58.74 -0.83 -25.03
N ILE A 345 -58.40 -0.21 -26.17
CA ILE A 345 -59.37 0.18 -27.21
C ILE A 345 -58.71 0.00 -28.59
N LEU A 346 -58.65 -1.24 -29.09
CA LEU A 346 -58.77 -1.61 -30.51
C LEU A 346 -58.80 -3.14 -30.66
#